data_AF-A0A485C6H2-F1
#
_entry.id   AF-A0A485C6H2-F1
#
_cell.length_a   1.000
_cell.length_b   1.000
_cell.length_c   1.000
_cell.angle_alpha   90.00
_cell.angle_beta   90.00
_cell.angle_gamma   90.00
#
_symmetry.space_group_name_H-M   'P 1'
#
loop_
_entity.id
_entity.type
_entity.pdbx_description
1 polymer ?
#
loop_
_entity_poly.entity_id
_entity_poly.type
_entity_poly.pdbx_seq_one_letter_code
_entity_poly.pdbx_strand_id
1 'polypeptide(L)'
;MRRYTGLDAPGQHSSAYDLAVLSRAIIHGEPEFYHMYSEKSLTWNGITQQNRNGLLWDKTMNIDGLKTGHTSGAGFNLIASAGRWSASA
;
A
#
# COMPACT_ATOMS: atom_id res chain seq x y z
N MET A 1 3.02 -7.19 15.20
CA MET A 1 2.78 -8.22 14.15
C MET A 1 2.91 -9.62 14.77
N ARG A 2 2.05 -10.59 14.43
CA ARG A 2 2.21 -12.00 14.87
C ARG A 2 2.37 -12.99 13.70
N ARG A 3 1.71 -12.74 12.57
CA ARG A 3 1.99 -13.40 11.28
C ARG A 3 2.45 -12.36 10.27
N TYR A 4 3.57 -12.60 9.60
CA TYR A 4 4.10 -11.64 8.63
C TYR A 4 3.19 -11.45 7.41
N THR A 5 2.32 -12.42 7.09
CA THR A 5 1.38 -12.35 5.96
C THR A 5 0.16 -11.46 6.22
N GLY A 6 -0.10 -11.08 7.47
CA GLY A 6 -1.29 -10.30 7.84
C GLY A 6 -2.59 -11.10 7.97
N LEU A 7 -2.58 -12.42 7.74
CA LEU A 7 -3.75 -13.28 8.03
C LEU A 7 -4.08 -13.28 9.53
N ASP A 8 -5.36 -13.49 9.85
CA ASP A 8 -5.89 -13.44 11.21
C ASP A 8 -5.06 -14.30 12.18
N ALA A 9 -4.64 -13.66 13.29
CA ALA A 9 -3.82 -14.28 14.32
C ALA A 9 -4.16 -13.66 15.68
N PRO A 10 -4.37 -14.46 16.74
CA PRO A 10 -4.61 -13.94 18.08
C PRO A 10 -3.53 -12.94 18.52
N GLY A 11 -3.96 -11.79 19.04
CA GLY A 11 -3.07 -10.72 19.49
C GLY A 11 -2.46 -9.86 18.37
N GLN A 12 -2.75 -10.12 17.09
CA GLN A 12 -2.40 -9.22 15.99
C GLN A 12 -3.42 -8.08 15.89
N HIS A 13 -2.98 -6.87 16.17
CA HIS A 13 -3.79 -5.67 16.07
C HIS A 13 -2.91 -4.47 15.73
N SER A 14 -3.53 -3.42 15.21
CA SER A 14 -2.96 -2.10 14.94
C SER A 14 -4.10 -1.09 14.95
N SER A 15 -3.79 0.20 15.08
CA SER A 15 -4.76 1.28 14.85
C SER A 15 -4.54 1.96 13.50
N ALA A 16 -5.52 2.76 13.06
CA ALA A 16 -5.37 3.64 11.89
C ALA A 16 -4.20 4.62 12.05
N TYR A 17 -3.97 5.11 13.27
CA TYR A 17 -2.86 6.01 13.58
C TYR A 17 -1.50 5.32 13.44
N ASP A 18 -1.34 4.12 14.01
CA ASP A 18 -0.09 3.36 13.91
C ASP A 18 0.26 3.06 12.45
N LEU A 19 -0.75 2.71 11.64
CA LEU A 19 -0.59 2.47 10.22
C LEU A 19 -0.23 3.73 9.44
N ALA A 20 -0.77 4.91 9.81
CA ALA A 20 -0.36 6.18 9.23
C ALA A 20 1.11 6.52 9.56
N VAL A 21 1.54 6.31 10.80
CA VAL A 21 2.94 6.50 11.22
C VAL A 21 3.87 5.56 10.47
N LEU A 22 3.50 4.27 10.36
CA LEU A 22 4.27 3.28 9.60
C LEU A 22 4.35 3.65 8.12
N SER A 23 3.24 4.07 7.51
CA SER A 23 3.21 4.46 6.10
C SER A 23 4.13 5.65 5.83
N ARG A 24 4.14 6.62 6.74
CA ARG A 24 5.06 7.75 6.67
C ARG A 24 6.52 7.31 6.75
N ALA A 25 6.84 6.34 7.63
CA ALA A 25 8.19 5.78 7.70
C ALA A 25 8.59 5.04 6.41
N ILE A 26 7.67 4.32 5.77
CA ILE A 26 7.90 3.66 4.47
C ILE A 26 8.17 4.69 3.37
N ILE A 27 7.36 5.75 3.29
CA ILE A 27 7.53 6.84 2.30
C ILE A 27 8.90 7.52 2.42
N HIS A 28 9.38 7.72 3.65
CA HIS A 28 10.67 8.38 3.92
C HIS A 28 11.87 7.42 3.98
N GLY A 29 11.65 6.12 3.77
CA GLY A 29 12.72 5.13 3.72
C GLY A 29 13.45 5.16 2.38
N GLU A 30 13.75 3.98 1.85
CA GLU A 30 14.41 3.85 0.56
C GLU A 30 13.46 4.19 -0.61
N PRO A 31 13.77 5.22 -1.43
CA PRO A 31 12.85 5.71 -2.47
C PRO A 31 12.45 4.65 -3.51
N GLU A 32 13.39 3.79 -3.91
CA GLU A 32 13.14 2.71 -4.87
C GLU A 32 12.14 1.69 -4.32
N PHE A 33 12.19 1.41 -3.01
CA PHE A 33 11.23 0.50 -2.38
C PHE A 33 9.84 1.11 -2.28
N TYR A 34 9.74 2.40 -2.00
CA TYR A 34 8.44 3.08 -2.01
C TYR A 34 7.84 3.11 -3.42
N HIS A 35 8.66 3.34 -4.45
CA HIS A 35 8.19 3.43 -5.83
C HIS A 35 7.45 2.16 -6.30
N MET A 36 7.85 0.98 -5.82
CA MET A 36 7.18 -0.29 -6.13
C MET A 36 5.68 -0.31 -5.80
N TYR A 37 5.22 0.48 -4.81
CA TYR A 37 3.79 0.56 -4.47
C TYR A 37 2.92 1.19 -5.57
N SER A 38 3.54 1.96 -6.47
CA SER A 38 2.89 2.60 -7.62
C SER A 38 2.86 1.74 -8.88
N GLU A 39 3.59 0.62 -8.90
CA GLU A 39 3.57 -0.33 -10.02
C GLU A 39 2.17 -0.93 -10.17
N LYS A 40 1.61 -0.82 -11.39
CA LYS A 40 0.23 -1.24 -11.67
C LYS A 40 0.10 -2.74 -11.89
N SER A 41 1.17 -3.41 -12.32
CA SER A 41 1.15 -4.84 -12.61
C SER A 41 2.51 -5.48 -12.41
N LEU A 42 2.50 -6.75 -12.02
CA LEU A 42 3.68 -7.61 -11.95
C LEU A 42 3.42 -8.89 -12.73
N THR A 43 4.35 -9.29 -13.59
CA THR A 43 4.33 -10.60 -14.25
C THR A 43 5.36 -11.50 -13.60
N TRP A 44 4.90 -12.62 -13.03
CA TRP A 44 5.77 -13.63 -12.44
C TRP A 44 5.36 -15.02 -12.91
N ASN A 45 6.32 -15.82 -13.37
CA ASN A 45 6.07 -17.16 -13.90
C ASN A 45 4.97 -17.20 -14.99
N GLY A 46 4.98 -16.21 -15.89
CA GLY A 46 4.00 -16.09 -16.98
C GLY A 46 2.61 -15.59 -16.56
N ILE A 47 2.38 -15.30 -15.27
CA ILE A 47 1.09 -14.83 -14.76
C ILE A 47 1.19 -13.35 -14.40
N THR A 48 0.38 -12.52 -15.06
CA THR A 48 0.26 -11.09 -14.76
C THR A 48 -0.78 -10.86 -13.67
N GLN A 49 -0.39 -10.13 -12.63
CA GLN A 49 -1.26 -9.72 -11.53
C GLN A 49 -1.33 -8.21 -11.46
N GLN A 50 -2.53 -7.67 -11.32
CA GLN A 50 -2.75 -6.23 -11.15
C GLN A 50 -2.63 -5.84 -9.68
N ASN A 51 -2.17 -4.61 -9.44
CA ASN A 51 -2.19 -4.00 -8.13
C ASN A 51 -3.64 -3.87 -7.64
N ARG A 52 -3.90 -4.20 -6.37
CA ARG A 52 -5.26 -4.15 -5.81
C ARG A 52 -5.66 -2.76 -5.32
N ASN A 53 -4.75 -1.77 -5.36
CA ASN A 53 -5.09 -0.39 -5.06
C ASN A 53 -5.75 0.29 -6.27
N GLY A 54 -7.07 0.22 -6.35
CA GLY A 54 -7.87 0.79 -7.45
C GLY A 54 -7.65 2.30 -7.66
N LEU A 55 -7.18 3.02 -6.63
CA LEU A 55 -6.92 4.45 -6.72
C LEU A 55 -5.73 4.80 -7.61
N LEU A 56 -4.85 3.86 -7.95
CA LEU A 56 -3.74 4.08 -8.90
C LEU A 56 -4.22 4.35 -10.35
N TRP A 57 -5.49 4.10 -10.65
CA TRP A 57 -6.12 4.41 -11.93
C TRP A 57 -6.94 5.70 -11.91
N ASP A 58 -7.05 6.35 -10.75
CA ASP A 58 -7.66 7.67 -10.65
C ASP A 58 -6.82 8.70 -11.41
N LYS A 59 -7.47 9.52 -12.23
CA LYS A 59 -6.82 10.57 -13.04
C LYS A 59 -6.90 11.96 -12.41
N THR A 60 -7.67 12.10 -11.33
CA THR A 60 -7.93 13.36 -10.62
C THR A 60 -6.99 13.55 -9.44
N MET A 61 -6.47 12.45 -8.89
CA MET A 61 -5.55 12.43 -7.76
C MET A 61 -4.26 11.71 -8.16
N ASN A 62 -3.10 12.30 -7.83
CA ASN A 62 -1.80 11.68 -8.08
C ASN A 62 -1.47 10.65 -6.98
N ILE A 63 -2.18 9.52 -7.00
CA ILE A 63 -2.03 8.43 -6.04
C ILE A 63 -0.78 7.62 -6.35
N ASP A 64 0.05 7.37 -5.34
CA ASP A 64 1.34 6.66 -5.49
C ASP A 64 1.50 5.47 -4.52
N GLY A 65 0.49 5.18 -3.70
CA GLY A 65 0.51 4.05 -2.76
C GLY A 65 -0.78 3.95 -1.93
N LEU A 66 -0.86 3.10 -0.91
CA LEU A 66 0.07 2.03 -0.56
C LEU A 66 -0.60 0.66 -0.70
N LYS A 67 -1.69 0.38 0.03
CA LYS A 67 -2.26 -0.97 0.06
C LYS A 67 -3.71 -1.02 0.46
N THR A 68 -4.46 -1.88 -0.23
CA THR A 68 -5.81 -2.34 0.16
C THR A 68 -5.74 -3.67 0.93
N GLY A 69 -6.62 -3.89 1.89
CA GLY A 69 -6.64 -5.11 2.69
C GLY A 69 -8.06 -5.54 3.05
N HIS A 70 -8.24 -6.84 3.28
CA HIS A 70 -9.46 -7.39 3.86
C HIS A 70 -9.12 -8.61 4.72
N THR A 71 -9.69 -8.67 5.92
CA THR A 71 -9.75 -9.91 6.71
C THR A 71 -11.16 -10.10 7.26
N SER A 72 -11.53 -11.35 7.54
CA SER A 72 -12.82 -11.69 8.14
C SER A 72 -13.09 -10.92 9.44
N GLY A 73 -12.05 -10.74 10.28
CA GLY A 73 -12.18 -10.04 11.56
C GLY A 73 -12.19 -8.51 11.47
N ALA A 74 -11.76 -7.90 10.37
CA ALA A 74 -11.54 -6.44 10.27
C ALA A 74 -12.23 -5.77 9.07
N GLY A 75 -12.91 -6.51 8.20
CA GLY A 75 -13.57 -5.96 7.02
C GLY A 75 -12.59 -5.34 6.01
N PHE A 76 -13.05 -4.37 5.22
CA PHE A 76 -12.25 -3.70 4.20
C PHE A 76 -11.43 -2.54 4.77
N ASN A 77 -10.16 -2.47 4.36
CA ASN A 77 -9.20 -1.49 4.84
C ASN A 77 -8.40 -0.92 3.66
N LEU A 78 -8.01 0.35 3.75
CA LEU A 78 -7.21 1.05 2.75
C LEU A 78 -6.20 1.98 3.42
N ILE A 79 -4.96 1.95 2.94
CA ILE A 79 -3.94 2.95 3.19
C ILE A 79 -3.57 3.53 1.82
N ALA A 80 -3.84 4.82 1.62
CA ALA A 80 -3.53 5.53 0.39
C ALA A 80 -2.60 6.71 0.67
N SER A 81 -1.72 7.00 -0.29
CA SER A 81 -0.88 8.20 -0.32
C SER A 81 -1.04 8.89 -1.67
N ALA A 82 -0.94 10.22 -1.63
CA ALA A 82 -0.98 11.07 -2.81
C ALA A 82 0.13 12.12 -2.70
N GLY A 83 1.18 12.00 -3.50
CA GLY A 83 2.19 13.02 -3.64
C GLY A 83 1.80 14.10 -4.64
N ARG A 84 2.45 15.27 -4.59
CA ARG A 84 2.68 16.09 -5.79
C ARG A 84 4.09 15.76 -6.24
N TRP A 85 4.27 15.10 -7.39
CA TRP A 85 5.58 15.09 -8.02
C TRP A 85 5.88 16.54 -8.40
N SER A 86 6.77 17.22 -7.66
CA SER A 86 7.43 18.38 -8.24
C SER A 86 8.31 17.82 -9.34
N ALA A 87 7.88 17.93 -10.59
CA ALA A 87 8.81 17.83 -11.69
C ALA A 87 9.87 18.92 -11.43
N SER A 88 11.04 18.51 -10.98
CA SER A 88 12.23 19.34 -11.09
C SER A 88 12.38 19.64 -12.58
N ALA A 89 12.33 20.93 -12.90
CA ALA A 89 12.59 21.49 -14.23
C ALA A 89 13.96 21.07 -14.76
#